data_AF-A0A1N6KP12-F1
#
_entry.id   AF-A0A1N6KP12-F1
#
_cell.length_a   1.000
_cell.length_b   1.000
_cell.length_c   1.000
_cell.angle_alpha   90.00
_cell.angle_beta   90.00
_cell.angle_gamma   90.00
#
_symmetry.space_group_name_H-M   'P 1'
#
loop_
_entity.id
_entity.type
_entity.pdbx_description
1 polymer ?
#
loop_
_entity_poly.entity_id
_entity_poly.type
_entity_poly.pdbx_seq_one_letter_code
_entity_poly.pdbx_strand_id
1 'polypeptide(L)'
;MKTLFRLTRGMSAPLLAVAAVATLVGTPPAVAQDGTPHSPHAKHHAPVATADDSAEALLDGDDARFFLTRVGFAPDNAEVAQYVGLTREQAVDRVLDAAHTEASTPMPAWVLEPIPTRDERKVWTQDQRQAEQRERGQRYEELRAWWVREMLTTPSPLTERMTLFWSNHFTSGQDKVGYPQLMAQQNMLFRRDALGNFGELLHDVAKDPAMLQYLDGAGSRKGKPNENFAREVMELFTLGEGHYSQQDVSEAARAYTGWTLDPDTQGYVWRANLHDDGIKTVFGQSGPFDGDQVLDMLLARPETATFVTTKLWREFVSDTPDPAQIAPIAARFRASRYDVKVALRGLFLSDAFWDERNRGMLVKSPAEFVVGALREFDIGYDNTAPFAGEIRTLGENLFYPPNVKGWPGGTTWINSSTLLARKQFVEQLFRATETAAPHHAQTGMSQDPKGAAMVQRAMAKVGQGGVRFDIDTWLAQFNTAPTAKAGLSAELQLQHAVLPLAPVDAIETDSTASAYLEALLMDPAYQLK
;
A
#
# COMPACT_ATOMS: atom_id res chain seq x y z
N MET A 1 22.75 1.39 30.86
CA MET A 1 23.30 2.71 31.27
C MET A 1 22.14 3.61 31.63
N LYS A 2 22.04 4.00 32.90
CA LYS A 2 21.05 4.94 33.47
C LYS A 2 21.76 6.29 33.71
N THR A 3 21.25 7.39 33.17
CA THR A 3 21.59 8.77 33.60
C THR A 3 20.47 9.70 33.14
N LEU A 4 19.56 10.08 34.05
CA LEU A 4 19.43 11.41 34.69
C LEU A 4 19.00 12.55 33.75
N PHE A 5 17.81 13.14 34.00
CA PHE A 5 17.71 14.56 34.38
C PHE A 5 16.47 14.80 35.25
N ARG A 6 16.68 15.51 36.35
CA ARG A 6 15.72 15.89 37.40
C ARG A 6 15.35 17.37 37.25
N LEU A 7 14.05 17.64 37.46
CA LEU A 7 13.43 18.75 38.18
C LEU A 7 13.92 20.20 38.01
N THR A 8 12.95 21.06 37.70
CA THR A 8 12.66 22.27 38.50
C THR A 8 11.16 22.36 38.80
N ARG A 9 10.83 22.71 40.05
CA ARG A 9 9.48 22.86 40.63
C ARG A 9 9.39 24.30 41.14
N GLY A 10 8.24 24.96 41.02
CA GLY A 10 8.04 26.29 41.59
C GLY A 10 6.61 26.83 41.53
N MET A 11 5.79 26.41 42.50
CA MET A 11 4.75 27.19 43.21
C MET A 11 3.42 27.60 42.52
N SER A 12 2.36 26.88 42.95
CA SER A 12 1.14 27.36 43.65
C SER A 12 0.17 28.41 43.04
N ALA A 13 -1.00 27.92 42.58
CA ALA A 13 -2.44 28.27 42.85
C ALA A 13 -2.90 29.76 43.03
N PRO A 14 -4.18 30.14 42.78
CA PRO A 14 -5.40 29.31 42.80
C PRO A 14 -6.48 29.60 41.71
N LEU A 15 -7.60 28.86 41.86
CA LEU A 15 -8.83 28.82 41.08
C LEU A 15 -9.52 30.18 40.84
N LEU A 16 -10.17 30.33 39.68
CA LEU A 16 -11.41 31.08 39.54
C LEU A 16 -12.38 30.33 38.62
N ALA A 17 -13.53 29.97 39.18
CA ALA A 17 -14.70 29.47 38.47
C ALA A 17 -15.48 30.66 37.90
N VAL A 18 -15.90 30.58 36.64
CA VAL A 18 -16.87 31.52 36.05
C VAL A 18 -18.04 30.71 35.50
N ALA A 19 -19.21 30.99 36.06
CA ALA A 19 -20.50 30.47 35.66
C ALA A 19 -20.97 31.13 34.35
N ALA A 20 -21.48 30.34 33.41
CA ALA A 20 -22.20 30.83 32.24
C ALA A 20 -23.70 30.65 32.46
N VAL A 21 -24.42 31.77 32.49
CA VAL A 21 -25.87 31.86 32.63
C VAL A 21 -26.52 31.69 31.25
N ALA A 22 -27.49 30.79 31.17
CA ALA A 22 -28.38 30.62 30.02
C ALA A 22 -29.55 31.61 30.10
N THR A 23 -29.87 32.28 28.99
CA THR A 23 -31.13 32.99 28.81
C THR A 23 -31.68 32.75 27.40
N LEU A 24 -32.82 32.04 27.37
CA LEU A 24 -33.79 31.90 26.29
C LEU A 24 -34.68 33.15 26.21
N VAL A 25 -34.84 33.76 25.03
CA VAL A 25 -36.02 34.50 24.51
C VAL A 25 -35.74 34.67 23.00
N GLY A 26 -36.60 34.49 22.00
CA GLY A 26 -38.06 34.42 21.84
C GLY A 26 -38.37 35.11 20.50
N THR A 27 -38.98 34.40 19.54
CA THR A 27 -39.48 34.93 18.25
C THR A 27 -40.67 35.88 18.45
N PRO A 28 -40.88 36.90 17.58
CA PRO A 28 -41.96 36.85 16.55
C PRO A 28 -41.69 37.79 15.33
N PRO A 29 -42.69 38.17 14.49
CA PRO A 29 -43.24 37.44 13.35
C PRO A 29 -43.04 38.14 11.98
N ALA A 30 -43.53 37.50 10.92
CA ALA A 30 -43.42 37.88 9.52
C ALA A 30 -44.19 39.15 9.12
N VAL A 31 -43.64 39.90 8.15
CA VAL A 31 -44.36 40.88 7.31
C VAL A 31 -43.92 40.67 5.86
N ALA A 32 -44.89 40.49 4.97
CA ALA A 32 -44.74 40.38 3.53
C ALA A 32 -44.58 41.76 2.88
N GLN A 33 -43.77 41.87 1.82
CA GLN A 33 -43.92 42.88 0.78
C GLN A 33 -43.37 42.37 -0.56
N ASP A 34 -44.19 42.56 -1.60
CA ASP A 34 -43.97 42.22 -3.01
C ASP A 34 -42.87 43.03 -3.69
N GLY A 35 -42.19 42.40 -4.66
CA GLY A 35 -41.28 43.05 -5.61
C GLY A 35 -40.62 42.06 -6.58
N THR A 36 -41.25 41.82 -7.73
CA THR A 36 -40.75 41.04 -8.90
C THR A 36 -39.63 41.78 -9.68
N PRO A 37 -38.93 41.15 -10.65
CA PRO A 37 -38.17 39.90 -10.59
C PRO A 37 -36.75 40.06 -11.17
N HIS A 38 -35.76 39.34 -10.64
CA HIS A 38 -34.48 39.11 -11.34
C HIS A 38 -34.45 37.68 -11.88
N SER A 39 -34.38 37.55 -13.21
CA SER A 39 -34.17 36.27 -13.90
C SER A 39 -32.85 35.62 -13.48
N PRO A 40 -32.84 34.35 -13.06
CA PRO A 40 -31.66 33.53 -13.09
C PRO A 40 -31.65 32.68 -14.37
N HIS A 41 -30.48 32.67 -15.01
CA HIS A 41 -30.13 31.81 -16.13
C HIS A 41 -30.54 30.35 -15.88
N ALA A 42 -31.20 29.75 -16.88
CA ALA A 42 -31.44 28.33 -16.95
C ALA A 42 -30.10 27.59 -16.93
N LYS A 43 -29.75 27.00 -15.79
CA LYS A 43 -28.78 25.91 -15.75
C LYS A 43 -29.51 24.68 -16.26
N HIS A 44 -29.07 24.17 -17.42
CA HIS A 44 -29.40 22.82 -17.83
C HIS A 44 -28.89 21.86 -16.75
N HIS A 45 -29.78 21.39 -15.89
CA HIS A 45 -29.53 20.19 -15.12
C HIS A 45 -29.56 19.03 -16.11
N ALA A 46 -28.40 18.41 -16.36
CA ALA A 46 -28.36 17.06 -16.86
C ALA A 46 -29.14 16.16 -15.89
N PRO A 47 -29.88 15.15 -16.37
CA PRO A 47 -30.61 14.24 -15.50
C PRO A 47 -29.61 13.54 -14.57
N VAL A 48 -29.91 13.51 -13.28
CA VAL A 48 -29.19 12.63 -12.34
C VAL A 48 -29.55 11.21 -12.76
N ALA A 49 -28.58 10.50 -13.36
CA ALA A 49 -28.72 9.09 -13.66
C ALA A 49 -29.04 8.33 -12.38
N THR A 50 -29.99 7.41 -12.44
CA THR A 50 -30.30 6.55 -11.29
C THR A 50 -29.16 5.55 -11.08
N ALA A 51 -28.99 5.01 -9.86
CA ALA A 51 -27.93 4.04 -9.57
C ALA A 51 -28.01 2.76 -10.43
N ASP A 52 -29.19 2.46 -11.02
CA ASP A 52 -29.37 1.37 -11.98
C ASP A 52 -28.77 1.71 -13.36
N ASP A 53 -28.91 2.96 -13.84
CA ASP A 53 -28.37 3.39 -15.15
C ASP A 53 -26.83 3.47 -15.16
N SER A 54 -26.20 3.70 -14.00
CA SER A 54 -24.74 3.84 -13.89
C SER A 54 -23.99 2.50 -13.84
N ALA A 55 -24.66 1.43 -13.40
CA ALA A 55 -24.09 0.08 -13.37
C ALA A 55 -24.08 -0.58 -14.75
N GLU A 56 -25.03 -0.23 -15.62
CA GLU A 56 -25.11 -0.68 -17.02
C GLU A 56 -24.20 0.11 -17.98
N ALA A 57 -23.61 1.22 -17.53
CA ALA A 57 -22.68 2.01 -18.32
C ALA A 57 -21.44 1.18 -18.69
N LEU A 58 -21.14 1.14 -19.99
CA LEU A 58 -19.96 0.46 -20.52
C LEU A 58 -18.72 1.31 -20.28
N LEU A 59 -17.64 0.68 -19.82
CA LEU A 59 -16.36 1.31 -19.60
C LEU A 59 -15.77 1.75 -20.95
N ASP A 60 -15.40 3.02 -21.05
CA ASP A 60 -14.48 3.48 -22.09
C ASP A 60 -13.01 3.22 -21.68
N GLY A 61 -12.07 3.74 -22.49
CA GLY A 61 -10.63 3.57 -22.22
C GLY A 61 -10.17 4.25 -20.94
N ASP A 62 -10.75 5.40 -20.59
CA ASP A 62 -10.37 6.19 -19.42
C ASP A 62 -10.92 5.52 -18.14
N ASP A 63 -12.16 5.05 -18.19
CA ASP A 63 -12.79 4.29 -17.10
C ASP A 63 -12.04 2.99 -16.81
N ALA A 64 -11.68 2.23 -17.85
CA ALA A 64 -10.91 1.00 -17.72
C ALA A 64 -9.52 1.25 -17.14
N ARG A 65 -8.80 2.27 -17.62
CA ARG A 65 -7.49 2.65 -17.10
C ARG A 65 -7.56 3.11 -15.66
N PHE A 66 -8.53 3.98 -15.33
CA PHE A 66 -8.77 4.44 -13.97
C PHE A 66 -8.97 3.25 -13.03
N PHE A 67 -9.91 2.35 -13.38
CA PHE A 67 -10.23 1.19 -12.56
C PHE A 67 -9.01 0.29 -12.33
N LEU A 68 -8.30 -0.10 -13.40
CA LEU A 68 -7.14 -1.00 -13.31
C LEU A 68 -5.96 -0.37 -12.57
N THR A 69 -5.72 0.93 -12.74
CA THR A 69 -4.71 1.67 -11.97
C THR A 69 -5.07 1.72 -10.49
N ARG A 70 -6.36 1.80 -10.17
CA ARG A 70 -6.84 1.90 -8.80
C ARG A 70 -6.71 0.60 -8.03
N VAL A 71 -7.06 -0.52 -8.67
CA VAL A 71 -7.12 -1.85 -8.05
C VAL A 71 -5.82 -2.64 -8.20
N GLY A 72 -4.92 -2.22 -9.09
CA GLY A 72 -3.69 -2.92 -9.44
C GLY A 72 -2.45 -2.01 -9.40
N PHE A 73 -1.52 -2.31 -10.29
CA PHE A 73 -0.42 -1.44 -10.69
C PHE A 73 -0.71 -1.03 -12.13
N ALA A 74 -0.49 0.25 -12.47
CA ALA A 74 -0.91 0.86 -13.74
C ALA A 74 -0.87 -0.12 -14.94
N PRO A 75 -1.98 -0.26 -15.68
CA PRO A 75 -2.12 -1.27 -16.71
C PRO A 75 -1.34 -0.89 -17.97
N ASP A 76 -0.93 -1.89 -18.73
CA ASP A 76 -0.54 -1.66 -20.12
C ASP A 76 -1.79 -1.49 -21.02
N ASN A 77 -1.58 -1.09 -22.27
CA ASN A 77 -2.69 -0.85 -23.20
C ASN A 77 -3.43 -2.13 -23.62
N ALA A 78 -2.77 -3.29 -23.61
CA ALA A 78 -3.40 -4.57 -23.93
C ALA A 78 -4.33 -5.02 -22.79
N GLU A 79 -3.97 -4.76 -21.54
CA GLU A 79 -4.83 -4.96 -20.37
C GLU A 79 -6.04 -4.02 -20.42
N VAL A 80 -5.85 -2.72 -20.67
CA VAL A 80 -6.97 -1.75 -20.80
C VAL A 80 -7.98 -2.19 -21.86
N ALA A 81 -7.50 -2.60 -23.03
CA ALA A 81 -8.35 -3.04 -24.14
C ALA A 81 -9.27 -4.23 -23.80
N GLN A 82 -8.89 -5.08 -22.83
CA GLN A 82 -9.72 -6.21 -22.39
C GLN A 82 -10.92 -5.79 -21.50
N TYR A 83 -10.90 -4.56 -20.98
CA TYR A 83 -11.93 -4.02 -20.08
C TYR A 83 -12.85 -3.00 -20.76
N VAL A 84 -12.41 -2.40 -21.87
CA VAL A 84 -13.25 -1.50 -22.68
C VAL A 84 -14.48 -2.26 -23.19
N GLY A 85 -15.66 -1.66 -22.99
CA GLY A 85 -16.95 -2.24 -23.39
C GLY A 85 -17.53 -3.23 -22.39
N LEU A 86 -16.88 -3.50 -21.25
CA LEU A 86 -17.51 -4.20 -20.13
C LEU A 86 -18.38 -3.24 -19.32
N THR A 87 -19.39 -3.74 -18.61
CA THR A 87 -20.04 -2.96 -17.54
C THR A 87 -19.14 -2.85 -16.31
N ARG A 88 -19.42 -1.91 -15.40
CA ARG A 88 -18.70 -1.78 -14.12
C ARG A 88 -18.74 -3.07 -13.31
N GLU A 89 -19.90 -3.73 -13.28
CA GLU A 89 -20.07 -5.01 -12.59
C GLU A 89 -19.20 -6.11 -13.20
N GLN A 90 -19.20 -6.25 -14.53
CA GLN A 90 -18.37 -7.23 -15.23
C GLN A 90 -16.87 -6.99 -15.02
N ALA A 91 -16.43 -5.73 -15.04
CA ALA A 91 -15.04 -5.36 -14.80
C ALA A 91 -14.60 -5.69 -13.37
N VAL A 92 -15.43 -5.35 -12.37
CA VAL A 92 -15.18 -5.65 -10.96
C VAL A 92 -15.13 -7.15 -10.72
N ASP A 93 -16.14 -7.88 -11.18
CA ASP A 93 -16.21 -9.33 -10.97
C ASP A 93 -15.03 -10.04 -11.67
N ARG A 94 -14.66 -9.61 -12.88
CA ARG A 94 -13.47 -10.15 -13.57
C ARG A 94 -12.18 -9.98 -12.76
N VAL A 95 -11.95 -8.80 -12.16
CA VAL A 95 -10.76 -8.56 -11.33
C VAL A 95 -10.78 -9.40 -10.05
N LEU A 96 -11.94 -9.51 -9.39
CA LEU A 96 -12.08 -10.30 -8.16
C LEU A 96 -11.97 -11.81 -8.40
N ASP A 97 -12.40 -12.29 -9.57
CA ASP A 97 -12.32 -13.69 -9.96
C ASP A 97 -10.93 -14.10 -10.47
N ALA A 98 -10.16 -13.16 -11.02
CA ALA A 98 -8.77 -13.37 -11.44
C ALA A 98 -7.76 -13.36 -10.26
N ALA A 99 -8.23 -13.32 -9.01
CA ALA A 99 -7.38 -13.34 -7.84
C ALA A 99 -6.62 -14.67 -7.71
N HIS A 100 -5.31 -14.59 -7.53
CA HIS A 100 -4.45 -15.75 -7.29
C HIS A 100 -4.10 -15.83 -5.81
N THR A 101 -3.76 -17.02 -5.32
CA THR A 101 -3.33 -17.24 -3.93
C THR A 101 -1.84 -17.57 -3.81
N GLU A 102 -1.16 -17.69 -4.95
CA GLU A 102 0.25 -18.06 -5.06
C GLU A 102 0.98 -17.10 -6.01
N ALA A 103 2.28 -16.94 -5.79
CA ALA A 103 3.12 -16.10 -6.64
C ALA A 103 3.36 -16.79 -8.00
N SER A 104 3.36 -16.00 -9.07
CA SER A 104 3.67 -16.50 -10.42
C SER A 104 5.16 -16.71 -10.63
N THR A 105 5.99 -15.96 -9.89
CA THR A 105 7.44 -16.04 -9.96
C THR A 105 8.00 -16.91 -8.82
N PRO A 106 8.97 -17.79 -9.10
CA PRO A 106 9.57 -18.63 -8.07
C PRO A 106 10.29 -17.77 -7.04
N MET A 107 10.07 -18.07 -5.77
CA MET A 107 10.81 -17.46 -4.65
C MET A 107 12.30 -17.80 -4.70
N PRO A 108 13.16 -16.98 -4.08
CA PRO A 108 14.56 -17.35 -3.86
C PRO A 108 14.66 -18.70 -3.13
N ALA A 109 15.55 -19.58 -3.60
CA ALA A 109 15.67 -20.95 -3.08
C ALA A 109 15.93 -21.01 -1.57
N TRP A 110 16.64 -20.02 -1.04
CA TRP A 110 16.99 -19.94 0.38
C TRP A 110 15.78 -19.79 1.31
N VAL A 111 14.61 -19.39 0.79
CA VAL A 111 13.37 -19.27 1.59
C VAL A 111 12.98 -20.60 2.21
N LEU A 112 13.30 -21.72 1.54
CA LEU A 112 13.02 -23.08 2.00
C LEU A 112 14.16 -23.69 2.81
N GLU A 113 15.30 -23.00 2.93
CA GLU A 113 16.41 -23.47 3.77
C GLU A 113 16.05 -23.34 5.25
N PRO A 114 16.40 -24.34 6.08
CA PRO A 114 16.13 -24.29 7.50
C PRO A 114 16.90 -23.15 8.17
N ILE A 115 16.26 -22.50 9.13
CA ILE A 115 16.93 -21.53 10.01
C ILE A 115 17.94 -22.28 10.89
N PRO A 116 19.18 -21.78 11.09
CA PRO A 116 20.16 -22.42 11.95
C PRO A 116 19.61 -22.62 13.36
N THR A 117 19.74 -23.81 13.93
CA THR A 117 19.21 -24.21 15.24
C THR A 117 19.86 -23.45 16.39
N ARG A 118 19.26 -23.51 17.58
CA ARG A 118 19.82 -22.85 18.76
C ARG A 118 21.22 -23.35 19.10
N ASP A 119 21.49 -24.64 18.94
CA ASP A 119 22.79 -25.22 19.29
C ASP A 119 23.88 -24.86 18.28
N GLU A 120 23.55 -24.78 16.98
CA GLU A 120 24.46 -24.24 15.96
C GLU A 120 24.83 -22.78 16.26
N ARG A 121 23.83 -21.94 16.57
CA ARG A 121 24.04 -20.51 16.87
C ARG A 121 24.91 -20.27 18.11
N LYS A 122 24.83 -21.15 19.12
CA LYS A 122 25.61 -21.03 20.36
C LYS A 122 27.10 -21.18 20.14
N VAL A 123 27.51 -22.09 19.25
CA VAL A 123 28.93 -22.42 19.01
C VAL A 123 29.60 -21.51 17.98
N TRP A 124 28.85 -20.63 17.32
CA TRP A 124 29.41 -19.70 16.34
C TRP A 124 30.49 -18.79 16.90
N THR A 125 31.57 -18.64 16.13
CA THR A 125 32.56 -17.59 16.35
C THR A 125 31.99 -16.21 16.05
N GLN A 126 32.69 -15.15 16.44
CA GLN A 126 32.29 -13.78 16.09
C GLN A 126 32.22 -13.59 14.56
N ASP A 127 33.17 -14.14 13.81
CA ASP A 127 33.22 -14.03 12.35
C ASP A 127 32.03 -14.75 11.69
N GLN A 128 31.65 -15.92 12.19
CA GLN A 128 30.47 -16.65 11.72
C GLN A 128 29.18 -15.87 11.97
N ARG A 129 29.02 -15.26 13.16
CA ARG A 129 27.86 -14.40 13.45
C ARG A 129 27.79 -13.18 12.52
N GLN A 130 28.93 -12.58 12.21
CA GLN A 130 28.99 -11.45 11.28
C GLN A 130 28.70 -11.88 9.84
N ALA A 131 29.18 -13.05 9.42
CA ALA A 131 28.87 -13.63 8.11
C ALA A 131 27.37 -13.88 7.96
N GLU A 132 26.75 -14.53 8.95
CA GLU A 132 25.30 -14.76 9.00
C GLU A 132 24.51 -13.44 8.96
N GLN A 133 24.94 -12.41 9.67
CA GLN A 133 24.28 -11.10 9.63
C GLN A 133 24.36 -10.47 8.23
N ARG A 134 25.50 -10.57 7.54
CA ARG A 134 25.65 -10.07 6.17
C ARG A 134 24.78 -10.85 5.20
N GLU A 135 24.75 -12.17 5.32
CA GLU A 135 23.95 -13.05 4.46
C GLU A 135 22.45 -12.77 4.61
N ARG A 136 21.95 -12.67 5.85
CA ARG A 136 20.54 -12.28 6.09
C ARG A 136 20.20 -10.91 5.48
N GLY A 137 21.13 -9.96 5.55
CA GLY A 137 20.99 -8.66 4.90
C GLY A 137 20.86 -8.79 3.38
N GLN A 138 21.70 -9.61 2.74
CA GLN A 138 21.64 -9.88 1.30
C GLN A 138 20.34 -10.57 0.90
N ARG A 139 19.91 -11.60 1.65
CA ARG A 139 18.64 -12.31 1.44
C ARG A 139 17.43 -11.38 1.53
N TYR A 140 17.44 -10.41 2.43
CA TYR A 140 16.39 -9.39 2.48
C TYR A 140 16.36 -8.51 1.21
N GLU A 141 17.51 -8.07 0.68
CA GLU A 141 17.54 -7.32 -0.58
C GLU A 141 17.06 -8.19 -1.77
N GLU A 142 17.41 -9.48 -1.80
CA GLU A 142 16.91 -10.43 -2.80
C GLU A 142 15.40 -10.63 -2.69
N LEU A 143 14.85 -10.72 -1.48
CA LEU A 143 13.42 -10.84 -1.24
C LEU A 143 12.65 -9.61 -1.74
N ARG A 144 13.20 -8.40 -1.51
CA ARG A 144 12.62 -7.14 -2.05
C ARG A 144 12.62 -7.14 -3.57
N ALA A 145 13.74 -7.48 -4.19
CA ALA A 145 13.86 -7.56 -5.64
C ALA A 145 12.88 -8.60 -6.22
N TRP A 146 12.77 -9.76 -5.58
CA TRP A 146 11.80 -10.79 -5.95
C TRP A 146 10.37 -10.26 -5.90
N TRP A 147 9.98 -9.58 -4.83
CA TRP A 147 8.60 -9.11 -4.69
C TRP A 147 8.25 -8.04 -5.72
N VAL A 148 9.20 -7.14 -6.03
CA VAL A 148 9.04 -6.19 -7.15
C VAL A 148 8.84 -6.92 -8.48
N ARG A 149 9.58 -8.02 -8.72
CA ARG A 149 9.38 -8.84 -9.92
C ARG A 149 7.99 -9.48 -9.96
N GLU A 150 7.49 -9.98 -8.84
CA GLU A 150 6.13 -10.51 -8.76
C GLU A 150 5.09 -9.43 -9.09
N MET A 151 5.19 -8.24 -8.49
CA MET A 151 4.29 -7.11 -8.77
C MET A 151 4.31 -6.68 -10.25
N LEU A 152 5.47 -6.78 -10.92
CA LEU A 152 5.62 -6.44 -12.33
C LEU A 152 5.00 -7.47 -13.28
N THR A 153 5.06 -8.75 -12.93
CA THR A 153 4.81 -9.86 -13.87
C THR A 153 3.55 -10.67 -13.58
N THR A 154 2.97 -10.51 -12.40
CA THR A 154 1.77 -11.25 -12.00
C THR A 154 0.59 -10.95 -12.94
N PRO A 155 -0.19 -11.97 -13.33
CA PRO A 155 -1.47 -11.78 -14.02
C PRO A 155 -2.59 -11.37 -13.04
N SER A 156 -2.29 -11.23 -11.74
CA SER A 156 -3.24 -10.86 -10.71
C SER A 156 -2.79 -9.63 -9.91
N PRO A 157 -2.72 -8.42 -10.52
CA PRO A 157 -2.24 -7.21 -9.83
C PRO A 157 -2.99 -6.88 -8.54
N LEU A 158 -4.31 -7.11 -8.49
CA LEU A 158 -5.09 -6.88 -7.27
C LEU A 158 -4.62 -7.76 -6.10
N THR A 159 -4.20 -8.99 -6.36
CA THR A 159 -3.65 -9.88 -5.31
C THR A 159 -2.42 -9.26 -4.67
N GLU A 160 -1.47 -8.77 -5.47
CA GLU A 160 -0.26 -8.14 -4.95
C GLU A 160 -0.54 -6.78 -4.30
N ARG A 161 -1.51 -6.01 -4.81
CA ARG A 161 -1.97 -4.79 -4.14
C ARG A 161 -2.54 -5.05 -2.76
N MET A 162 -3.37 -6.09 -2.64
CA MET A 162 -3.91 -6.52 -1.35
C MET A 162 -2.83 -7.14 -0.45
N THR A 163 -1.86 -7.87 -1.00
CA THR A 163 -0.71 -8.39 -0.25
C THR A 163 0.10 -7.24 0.37
N LEU A 164 0.38 -6.19 -0.42
CA LEU A 164 1.05 -4.99 0.08
C LEU A 164 0.20 -4.27 1.15
N PHE A 165 -1.10 -4.10 0.91
CA PHE A 165 -2.03 -3.53 1.89
C PHE A 165 -2.02 -4.31 3.21
N TRP A 166 -2.12 -5.64 3.18
CA TRP A 166 -2.09 -6.47 4.39
C TRP A 166 -0.75 -6.43 5.09
N SER A 167 0.36 -6.39 4.36
CA SER A 167 1.70 -6.23 4.97
C SER A 167 1.87 -4.88 5.68
N ASN A 168 1.16 -3.84 5.22
CA ASN A 168 1.12 -2.52 5.84
C ASN A 168 0.09 -2.44 6.98
N HIS A 169 -0.97 -3.25 6.92
CA HIS A 169 -2.00 -3.33 7.95
C HIS A 169 -1.50 -4.13 9.15
N PHE A 170 -0.98 -5.34 8.92
CA PHE A 170 -0.41 -6.27 9.88
C PHE A 170 1.11 -6.15 9.91
N THR A 171 1.58 -4.97 10.31
CA THR A 171 2.97 -4.58 10.19
C THR A 171 3.94 -5.54 10.89
N SER A 172 4.94 -6.01 10.16
CA SER A 172 6.15 -6.66 10.67
C SER A 172 7.39 -6.14 9.94
N GLY A 173 8.56 -6.20 10.56
CA GLY A 173 9.77 -5.55 10.03
C GLY A 173 11.07 -6.28 10.31
N GLN A 174 11.99 -6.20 9.35
CA GLN A 174 13.34 -6.78 9.42
C GLN A 174 14.16 -6.29 10.64
N ASP A 175 13.84 -5.15 11.24
CA ASP A 175 14.49 -4.64 12.45
C ASP A 175 14.32 -5.56 13.66
N LYS A 176 13.20 -6.28 13.75
CA LYS A 176 12.95 -7.28 14.81
C LYS A 176 12.84 -8.71 14.30
N VAL A 177 12.46 -8.92 13.04
CA VAL A 177 12.36 -10.26 12.44
C VAL A 177 13.72 -10.67 11.88
N GLY A 178 14.44 -11.46 12.68
CA GLY A 178 15.85 -11.71 12.43
C GLY A 178 16.15 -12.53 11.18
N TYR A 179 15.24 -13.41 10.74
CA TYR A 179 15.44 -14.33 9.62
C TYR A 179 14.50 -13.99 8.46
N PRO A 180 15.04 -13.68 7.25
CA PRO A 180 14.24 -13.33 6.07
C PRO A 180 13.21 -14.39 5.67
N GLN A 181 13.45 -15.67 5.97
CA GLN A 181 12.52 -16.78 5.71
C GLN A 181 11.15 -16.52 6.35
N LEU A 182 11.11 -15.94 7.55
CA LEU A 182 9.86 -15.69 8.27
C LEU A 182 9.06 -14.55 7.62
N MET A 183 9.74 -13.49 7.16
CA MET A 183 9.08 -12.41 6.40
C MET A 183 8.60 -12.90 5.03
N ALA A 184 9.34 -13.79 4.37
CA ALA A 184 8.90 -14.42 3.13
C ALA A 184 7.66 -15.30 3.33
N GLN A 185 7.63 -16.12 4.38
CA GLN A 185 6.47 -16.93 4.76
C GLN A 185 5.26 -16.07 5.10
N GLN A 186 5.43 -14.99 5.86
CA GLN A 186 4.35 -14.05 6.17
C GLN A 186 3.83 -13.37 4.90
N ASN A 187 4.69 -13.01 3.95
CA ASN A 187 4.27 -12.50 2.65
C ASN A 187 3.43 -13.53 1.84
N MET A 188 3.78 -14.81 1.92
CA MET A 188 2.97 -15.89 1.32
C MET A 188 1.60 -16.01 1.99
N LEU A 189 1.56 -15.89 3.32
CA LEU A 189 0.32 -15.88 4.09
C LEU A 189 -0.59 -14.73 3.63
N PHE A 190 -0.06 -13.50 3.59
CA PHE A 190 -0.83 -12.33 3.11
C PHE A 190 -1.32 -12.49 1.68
N ARG A 191 -0.53 -13.10 0.79
CA ARG A 191 -0.93 -13.37 -0.59
C ARG A 191 -2.03 -14.41 -0.70
N ARG A 192 -1.86 -15.53 0.02
CA ARG A 192 -2.83 -16.62 0.03
C ARG A 192 -4.21 -16.12 0.45
N ASP A 193 -4.26 -15.25 1.47
CA ASP A 193 -5.50 -14.74 2.04
C ASP A 193 -5.86 -13.33 1.55
N ALA A 194 -5.18 -12.84 0.51
CA ALA A 194 -5.26 -11.44 0.07
C ALA A 194 -6.70 -10.97 -0.18
N LEU A 195 -7.51 -11.83 -0.78
CA LEU A 195 -8.95 -11.63 -1.00
C LEU A 195 -9.79 -12.71 -0.29
N GLY A 196 -9.21 -13.41 0.68
CA GLY A 196 -9.87 -14.48 1.42
C GLY A 196 -10.77 -13.96 2.54
N ASN A 197 -10.73 -14.64 3.68
CA ASN A 197 -11.49 -14.24 4.86
C ASN A 197 -10.61 -13.44 5.83
N PHE A 198 -11.02 -12.23 6.20
CA PHE A 198 -10.24 -11.41 7.14
C PHE A 198 -10.21 -12.02 8.56
N GLY A 199 -11.25 -12.75 8.96
CA GLY A 199 -11.23 -13.48 10.23
C GLY A 199 -10.15 -14.57 10.25
N GLU A 200 -10.10 -15.39 9.22
CA GLU A 200 -9.04 -16.41 9.07
C GLU A 200 -7.65 -15.76 9.02
N LEU A 201 -7.48 -14.71 8.20
CA LEU A 201 -6.24 -13.95 8.11
C LEU A 201 -5.82 -13.38 9.48
N LEU A 202 -6.75 -12.85 10.28
CA LEU A 202 -6.46 -12.33 11.62
C LEU A 202 -5.92 -13.43 12.54
N HIS A 203 -6.54 -14.62 12.54
CA HIS A 203 -6.08 -15.75 13.36
C HIS A 203 -4.72 -16.27 12.91
N ASP A 204 -4.51 -16.38 11.61
CA ASP A 204 -3.26 -16.88 11.03
C ASP A 204 -2.09 -15.93 11.32
N VAL A 205 -2.30 -14.62 11.11
CA VAL A 205 -1.28 -13.59 11.39
C VAL A 205 -1.01 -13.46 12.89
N ALA A 206 -2.02 -13.61 13.75
CA ALA A 206 -1.82 -13.55 15.21
C ALA A 206 -0.84 -14.61 15.73
N LYS A 207 -0.70 -15.72 14.99
CA LYS A 207 0.20 -16.84 15.31
C LYS A 207 1.42 -16.91 14.40
N ASP A 208 1.51 -16.04 13.40
CA ASP A 208 2.63 -15.98 12.46
C ASP A 208 3.95 -15.68 13.20
N PRO A 209 5.04 -16.42 12.90
CA PRO A 209 6.34 -16.20 13.55
C PRO A 209 6.91 -14.80 13.42
N ALA A 210 6.75 -14.14 12.27
CA ALA A 210 7.26 -12.77 12.09
C ALA A 210 6.48 -11.79 12.97
N MET A 211 5.15 -11.92 13.03
CA MET A 211 4.29 -11.12 13.90
C MET A 211 4.61 -11.31 15.39
N LEU A 212 4.75 -12.57 15.83
CA LEU A 212 5.08 -12.90 17.21
C LEU A 212 6.47 -12.39 17.63
N GLN A 213 7.43 -12.29 16.71
CA GLN A 213 8.73 -11.62 16.98
C GLN A 213 8.57 -10.10 17.01
N TYR A 214 7.89 -9.52 16.03
CA TYR A 214 7.82 -8.08 15.86
C TYR A 214 7.11 -7.38 17.02
N LEU A 215 6.01 -7.94 17.50
CA LEU A 215 5.23 -7.39 18.62
C LEU A 215 5.58 -8.01 19.98
N ASP A 216 6.69 -8.76 20.05
CA ASP A 216 7.19 -9.42 21.26
C ASP A 216 6.17 -10.42 21.88
N GLY A 217 5.23 -10.92 21.06
CA GLY A 217 4.16 -11.84 21.46
C GLY A 217 4.69 -13.20 21.93
N ALA A 218 5.77 -13.70 21.31
CA ALA A 218 6.39 -14.99 21.66
C ALA A 218 6.90 -15.08 23.11
N GLY A 219 7.08 -13.92 23.77
CA GLY A 219 7.51 -13.80 25.17
C GLY A 219 6.36 -13.78 26.18
N SER A 220 5.10 -13.75 25.73
CA SER A 220 3.91 -13.69 26.58
C SER A 220 3.67 -15.03 27.30
N ARG A 221 3.68 -15.02 28.62
CA ARG A 221 3.51 -16.23 29.47
C ARG A 221 2.76 -15.92 30.76
N LYS A 222 2.19 -16.96 31.37
CA LYS A 222 1.48 -16.89 32.66
C LYS A 222 2.30 -16.13 33.70
N GLY A 223 1.68 -15.16 34.35
CA GLY A 223 2.29 -14.26 35.34
C GLY A 223 3.15 -13.13 34.75
N LYS A 224 3.44 -13.13 33.44
CA LYS A 224 4.11 -12.05 32.70
C LYS A 224 3.49 -11.89 31.30
N PRO A 225 2.18 -11.57 31.19
CA PRO A 225 1.54 -11.34 29.90
C PRO A 225 2.16 -10.10 29.22
N ASN A 226 2.30 -10.16 27.90
CA ASN A 226 2.75 -9.02 27.09
C ASN A 226 1.54 -8.30 26.49
N GLU A 227 1.28 -7.08 26.97
CA GLU A 227 0.15 -6.25 26.51
C GLU A 227 0.34 -5.62 25.14
N ASN A 228 1.58 -5.56 24.62
CA ASN A 228 1.87 -4.88 23.36
C ASN A 228 1.06 -5.48 22.20
N PHE A 229 1.19 -6.79 21.95
CA PHE A 229 0.41 -7.47 20.92
C PHE A 229 -1.10 -7.31 21.11
N ALA A 230 -1.60 -7.41 22.34
CA ALA A 230 -3.03 -7.25 22.62
C ALA A 230 -3.54 -5.84 22.28
N ARG A 231 -2.76 -4.81 22.61
CA ARG A 231 -3.07 -3.42 22.26
C ARG A 231 -3.06 -3.21 20.76
N GLU A 232 -2.01 -3.64 20.06
CA GLU A 232 -1.90 -3.42 18.62
C GLU A 232 -3.00 -4.16 17.84
N VAL A 233 -3.35 -5.39 18.25
CA VAL A 233 -4.46 -6.13 17.65
C VAL A 233 -5.78 -5.36 17.80
N MET A 234 -6.06 -4.80 18.98
CA MET A 234 -7.27 -4.02 19.21
C MET A 234 -7.24 -2.66 18.49
N GLU A 235 -6.13 -1.94 18.54
CA GLU A 235 -6.03 -0.56 18.06
C GLU A 235 -5.72 -0.44 16.57
N LEU A 236 -4.73 -1.18 16.07
CA LEU A 236 -4.20 -0.99 14.72
C LEU A 236 -4.78 -1.96 13.70
N PHE A 237 -5.21 -3.13 14.16
CA PHE A 237 -5.64 -4.21 13.28
C PHE A 237 -7.16 -4.44 13.27
N THR A 238 -7.86 -4.15 14.36
CA THR A 238 -9.30 -4.45 14.47
C THR A 238 -10.18 -3.26 14.82
N LEU A 239 -10.27 -2.85 16.08
CA LEU A 239 -11.32 -1.94 16.54
C LEU A 239 -11.03 -0.46 16.24
N GLY A 240 -9.76 -0.08 16.17
CA GLY A 240 -9.37 1.33 16.21
C GLY A 240 -9.22 1.85 17.64
N GLU A 241 -8.60 3.03 17.75
CA GLU A 241 -8.40 3.71 19.03
C GLU A 241 -9.75 4.10 19.68
N GLY A 242 -9.85 3.95 21.00
CA GLY A 242 -11.02 4.38 21.79
C GLY A 242 -12.17 3.37 21.88
N HIS A 243 -12.03 2.18 21.30
CA HIS A 243 -13.07 1.15 21.26
C HIS A 243 -12.86 -0.02 22.25
N TYR A 244 -11.87 0.11 23.13
CA TYR A 244 -11.50 -0.90 24.13
C TYR A 244 -10.98 -0.22 25.40
N SER A 245 -11.00 -0.93 26.54
CA SER A 245 -10.46 -0.45 27.81
C SER A 245 -9.07 -1.01 28.09
N GLN A 246 -8.36 -0.40 29.05
CA GLN A 246 -7.08 -0.96 29.53
C GLN A 246 -7.27 -2.38 30.13
N GLN A 247 -8.41 -2.65 30.76
CA GLN A 247 -8.71 -3.98 31.28
C GLN A 247 -8.83 -5.01 30.15
N ASP A 248 -9.47 -4.66 29.04
CA ASP A 248 -9.58 -5.54 27.88
C ASP A 248 -8.20 -5.91 27.34
N VAL A 249 -7.27 -4.94 27.26
CA VAL A 249 -5.88 -5.18 26.85
C VAL A 249 -5.18 -6.14 27.80
N SER A 250 -5.22 -5.89 29.11
CA SER A 250 -4.56 -6.74 30.10
C SER A 250 -5.12 -8.18 30.10
N GLU A 251 -6.43 -8.33 29.95
CA GLU A 251 -7.11 -9.63 29.96
C GLU A 251 -6.92 -10.39 28.63
N ALA A 252 -6.93 -9.70 27.49
CA ALA A 252 -6.54 -10.27 26.20
C ALA A 252 -5.07 -10.73 26.20
N ALA A 253 -4.17 -9.94 26.78
CA ALA A 253 -2.76 -10.32 26.91
C ALA A 253 -2.58 -11.61 27.71
N ARG A 254 -3.40 -11.84 28.74
CA ARG A 254 -3.46 -13.12 29.47
C ARG A 254 -3.93 -14.25 28.55
N ALA A 255 -4.92 -14.03 27.70
CA ALA A 255 -5.43 -15.02 26.76
C ALA A 255 -4.38 -15.45 25.72
N TYR A 256 -3.52 -14.53 25.28
CA TYR A 256 -2.43 -14.81 24.33
C TYR A 256 -1.20 -15.49 24.94
N THR A 257 -1.14 -15.67 26.26
CA THR A 257 0.01 -16.33 26.92
C THR A 257 0.16 -17.78 26.45
N GLY A 258 1.39 -18.19 26.18
CA GLY A 258 1.73 -19.55 25.73
C GLY A 258 1.91 -19.70 24.22
N TRP A 259 1.48 -18.71 23.42
CA TRP A 259 1.86 -18.59 22.01
C TRP A 259 3.34 -18.24 21.96
N THR A 260 4.16 -19.14 21.43
CA THR A 260 5.61 -18.98 21.45
C THR A 260 6.23 -19.55 20.18
N LEU A 261 7.55 -19.46 20.08
CA LEU A 261 8.31 -20.00 18.96
C LEU A 261 9.16 -21.17 19.42
N ASP A 262 9.30 -22.14 18.55
CA ASP A 262 10.29 -23.20 18.69
C ASP A 262 11.71 -22.60 18.55
N PRO A 263 12.63 -22.86 19.49
CA PRO A 263 13.95 -22.25 19.47
C PRO A 263 14.83 -22.68 18.30
N ASP A 264 14.53 -23.82 17.67
CA ASP A 264 15.35 -24.42 16.61
C ASP A 264 14.76 -24.12 15.23
N THR A 265 13.46 -24.30 15.05
CA THR A 265 12.78 -24.03 13.77
C THR A 265 12.25 -22.60 13.63
N GLN A 266 12.12 -21.86 14.75
CA GLN A 266 11.44 -20.56 14.82
C GLN A 266 9.95 -20.59 14.42
N GLY A 267 9.36 -21.77 14.20
CA GLY A 267 7.94 -21.92 13.93
C GLY A 267 7.07 -21.69 15.17
N TYR A 268 5.80 -21.37 14.95
CA TYR A 268 4.80 -21.26 16.01
C TYR A 268 4.65 -22.57 16.78
N VAL A 269 4.59 -22.48 18.11
CA VAL A 269 4.27 -23.58 19.00
C VAL A 269 3.35 -23.08 20.12
N TRP A 270 2.33 -23.87 20.41
CA TRP A 270 1.51 -23.67 21.60
C TRP A 270 2.10 -24.39 22.82
N ARG A 271 2.27 -23.67 23.94
CA ARG A 271 2.75 -24.25 25.21
C ARG A 271 1.75 -24.03 26.34
N ALA A 272 0.93 -25.05 26.60
CA ALA A 272 -0.10 -25.02 27.65
C ALA A 272 0.46 -24.70 29.05
N ASN A 273 1.67 -25.15 29.40
CA ASN A 273 2.30 -24.84 30.69
C ASN A 273 2.72 -23.37 30.85
N LEU A 274 2.73 -22.60 29.76
CA LEU A 274 2.97 -21.16 29.76
C LEU A 274 1.67 -20.35 29.64
N HIS A 275 0.52 -20.99 29.47
CA HIS A 275 -0.77 -20.32 29.35
C HIS A 275 -1.40 -20.01 30.71
N ASP A 276 -1.98 -18.82 30.83
CA ASP A 276 -2.89 -18.45 31.89
C ASP A 276 -4.29 -18.97 31.57
N ASP A 277 -4.64 -20.12 32.13
CA ASP A 277 -5.94 -20.78 32.07
C ASP A 277 -7.01 -20.18 33.01
N GLY A 278 -6.69 -19.10 33.72
CA GLY A 278 -7.62 -18.44 34.63
C GLY A 278 -8.79 -17.77 33.90
N ILE A 279 -9.83 -17.43 34.67
CA ILE A 279 -10.93 -16.60 34.18
C ILE A 279 -10.40 -15.23 33.77
N LYS A 280 -10.84 -14.76 32.60
CA LYS A 280 -10.51 -13.48 31.99
C LYS A 280 -11.80 -12.73 31.72
N THR A 281 -11.76 -11.40 31.77
CA THR A 281 -12.91 -10.56 31.45
C THR A 281 -12.58 -9.63 30.30
N VAL A 282 -13.15 -9.90 29.13
CA VAL A 282 -12.91 -9.15 27.89
C VAL A 282 -14.24 -8.64 27.36
N PHE A 283 -14.35 -7.34 27.12
CA PHE A 283 -15.58 -6.64 26.71
C PHE A 283 -16.78 -6.94 27.60
N GLY A 284 -16.55 -7.06 28.91
CA GLY A 284 -17.58 -7.35 29.90
C GLY A 284 -18.06 -8.82 29.95
N GLN A 285 -17.50 -9.70 29.11
CA GLN A 285 -17.76 -11.14 29.17
C GLN A 285 -16.67 -11.82 29.99
N SER A 286 -17.03 -12.79 30.83
CA SER A 286 -16.07 -13.52 31.66
C SER A 286 -16.05 -15.02 31.35
N GLY A 287 -14.86 -15.59 31.24
CA GLY A 287 -14.67 -17.01 30.94
C GLY A 287 -13.19 -17.39 30.91
N PRO A 288 -12.86 -18.69 30.83
CA PRO A 288 -11.47 -19.15 30.69
C PRO A 288 -11.00 -18.97 29.24
N PHE A 289 -11.08 -17.74 28.71
CA PHE A 289 -10.84 -17.49 27.29
C PHE A 289 -9.40 -17.75 26.88
N ASP A 290 -9.21 -18.44 25.75
CA ASP A 290 -7.93 -18.51 25.07
C ASP A 290 -7.77 -17.37 24.05
N GLY A 291 -6.61 -17.31 23.41
CA GLY A 291 -6.31 -16.24 22.46
C GLY A 291 -7.20 -16.26 21.21
N ASP A 292 -7.59 -17.43 20.70
CA ASP A 292 -8.48 -17.52 19.54
C ASP A 292 -9.88 -16.98 19.88
N GLN A 293 -10.41 -17.31 21.05
CA GLN A 293 -11.70 -16.79 21.51
C GLN A 293 -11.69 -15.27 21.70
N VAL A 294 -10.55 -14.68 22.08
CA VAL A 294 -10.41 -13.21 22.13
C VAL A 294 -10.43 -12.60 20.73
N LEU A 295 -9.79 -13.23 19.75
CA LEU A 295 -9.88 -12.79 18.35
C LEU A 295 -11.31 -12.89 17.81
N ASP A 296 -12.03 -13.97 18.12
CA ASP A 296 -13.44 -14.14 17.79
C ASP A 296 -14.30 -13.03 18.41
N MET A 297 -14.02 -12.63 19.65
CA MET A 297 -14.72 -11.51 20.28
C MET A 297 -14.47 -10.18 19.57
N LEU A 298 -13.26 -9.95 19.05
CA LEU A 298 -12.96 -8.76 18.25
C LEU A 298 -13.73 -8.79 16.94
N LEU A 299 -13.75 -9.93 16.23
CA LEU A 299 -14.53 -10.11 15.01
C LEU A 299 -16.05 -10.00 15.27
N ALA A 300 -16.52 -10.35 16.47
CA ALA A 300 -17.91 -10.18 16.84
C ALA A 300 -18.31 -8.69 17.00
N ARG A 301 -17.37 -7.75 17.05
CA ARG A 301 -17.66 -6.32 17.21
C ARG A 301 -17.90 -5.61 15.86
N PRO A 302 -18.97 -4.78 15.73
CA PRO A 302 -19.20 -4.01 14.51
C PRO A 302 -18.05 -3.06 14.17
N GLU A 303 -17.34 -2.55 15.18
CA GLU A 303 -16.20 -1.63 15.02
C GLU A 303 -15.10 -2.22 14.14
N THR A 304 -14.83 -3.54 14.24
CA THR A 304 -13.84 -4.23 13.41
C THR A 304 -14.16 -4.12 11.92
N ALA A 305 -15.41 -4.36 11.54
CA ALA A 305 -15.80 -4.28 10.14
C ALA A 305 -15.74 -2.84 9.63
N THR A 306 -16.19 -1.87 10.43
CA THR A 306 -16.09 -0.45 10.08
C THR A 306 -14.65 -0.01 9.91
N PHE A 307 -13.76 -0.38 10.82
CA PHE A 307 -12.35 -0.01 10.80
C PHE A 307 -11.64 -0.56 9.56
N VAL A 308 -11.76 -1.85 9.29
CA VAL A 308 -11.13 -2.50 8.13
C VAL A 308 -11.68 -1.92 6.82
N THR A 309 -13.01 -1.76 6.71
CA THR A 309 -13.62 -1.14 5.52
C THR A 309 -13.16 0.30 5.33
N THR A 310 -12.99 1.06 6.41
CA THR A 310 -12.47 2.44 6.34
C THR A 310 -11.01 2.47 5.86
N LYS A 311 -10.18 1.50 6.25
CA LYS A 311 -8.81 1.38 5.72
C LYS A 311 -8.83 1.03 4.22
N LEU A 312 -9.67 0.09 3.79
CA LEU A 312 -9.83 -0.24 2.36
C LEU A 312 -10.36 0.94 1.55
N TRP A 313 -11.28 1.74 2.10
CA TRP A 313 -11.75 2.98 1.48
C TRP A 313 -10.61 3.96 1.22
N ARG A 314 -9.70 4.14 2.20
CA ARG A 314 -8.53 5.02 2.03
C ARG A 314 -7.53 4.50 1.00
N GLU A 315 -7.46 3.19 0.83
CA GLU A 315 -6.59 2.56 -0.15
C GLU A 315 -7.11 2.73 -1.59
N PHE A 316 -8.42 2.62 -1.78
CA PHE A 316 -9.02 2.44 -3.11
C PHE A 316 -10.03 3.51 -3.53
N VAL A 317 -10.57 4.33 -2.64
CA VAL A 317 -11.63 5.30 -2.97
C VAL A 317 -11.17 6.72 -2.74
N SER A 318 -10.83 7.09 -1.50
CA SER A 318 -10.49 8.47 -1.15
C SER A 318 -9.77 8.53 0.20
N ASP A 319 -8.84 9.48 0.35
CA ASP A 319 -8.14 9.73 1.63
C ASP A 319 -9.09 10.24 2.73
N THR A 320 -10.25 10.73 2.32
CA THR A 320 -11.32 11.27 3.15
C THR A 320 -12.44 10.22 3.26
N PRO A 321 -12.61 9.56 4.41
CA PRO A 321 -13.68 8.60 4.60
C PRO A 321 -15.06 9.24 4.55
N ASP A 322 -16.01 8.56 3.90
CA ASP A 322 -17.44 8.88 3.95
C ASP A 322 -18.20 7.81 4.76
N PRO A 323 -18.51 8.07 6.05
CA PRO A 323 -19.19 7.09 6.89
C PRO A 323 -20.54 6.63 6.34
N ALA A 324 -21.26 7.46 5.59
CA ALA A 324 -22.57 7.11 5.05
C ALA A 324 -22.46 6.04 3.96
N GLN A 325 -21.39 6.07 3.16
CA GLN A 325 -21.11 5.07 2.14
C GLN A 325 -20.35 3.85 2.69
N ILE A 326 -19.48 4.05 3.67
CA ILE A 326 -18.71 2.97 4.31
C ILE A 326 -19.62 2.04 5.15
N ALA A 327 -20.56 2.60 5.92
CA ALA A 327 -21.40 1.81 6.82
C ALA A 327 -22.14 0.63 6.16
N PRO A 328 -22.85 0.78 5.02
CA PRO A 328 -23.51 -0.35 4.36
C PRO A 328 -22.53 -1.39 3.80
N ILE A 329 -21.32 -0.98 3.38
CA ILE A 329 -20.27 -1.92 2.93
C ILE A 329 -19.74 -2.71 4.13
N ALA A 330 -19.41 -2.04 5.23
CA ALA A 330 -18.95 -2.66 6.47
C ALA A 330 -19.98 -3.64 7.05
N ALA A 331 -21.27 -3.30 6.99
CA ALA A 331 -22.34 -4.19 7.43
C ALA A 331 -22.39 -5.49 6.58
N ARG A 332 -22.26 -5.37 5.25
CA ARG A 332 -22.21 -6.54 4.34
C ARG A 332 -20.95 -7.36 4.55
N PHE A 333 -19.80 -6.72 4.72
CA PHE A 333 -18.54 -7.38 5.05
C PHE A 333 -18.66 -8.22 6.32
N ARG A 334 -19.20 -7.66 7.41
CA ARG A 334 -19.45 -8.42 8.65
C ARG A 334 -20.47 -9.53 8.46
N ALA A 335 -21.58 -9.27 7.77
CA ALA A 335 -22.64 -10.26 7.53
C ALA A 335 -22.17 -11.45 6.67
N SER A 336 -21.23 -11.23 5.75
CA SER A 336 -20.54 -12.28 4.99
C SER A 336 -19.57 -13.11 5.81
N ARG A 337 -19.46 -12.85 7.13
CA ARG A 337 -18.43 -13.36 8.03
C ARG A 337 -17.03 -12.96 7.58
N TYR A 338 -16.84 -11.70 7.21
CA TYR A 338 -15.52 -11.13 6.86
C TYR A 338 -14.91 -11.64 5.55
N ASP A 339 -15.74 -11.94 4.54
CA ASP A 339 -15.25 -12.18 3.17
C ASP A 339 -14.73 -10.87 2.54
N VAL A 340 -13.42 -10.80 2.26
CA VAL A 340 -12.76 -9.61 1.73
C VAL A 340 -13.29 -9.26 0.34
N LYS A 341 -13.64 -10.23 -0.51
CA LYS A 341 -14.23 -9.96 -1.83
C LYS A 341 -15.54 -9.21 -1.71
N VAL A 342 -16.36 -9.51 -0.69
CA VAL A 342 -17.62 -8.79 -0.45
C VAL A 342 -17.37 -7.32 -0.14
N ALA A 343 -16.36 -7.01 0.67
CA ALA A 343 -15.98 -5.63 0.96
C ALA A 343 -15.45 -4.90 -0.27
N LEU A 344 -14.51 -5.52 -1.00
CA LEU A 344 -13.90 -4.94 -2.20
C LEU A 344 -14.93 -4.70 -3.30
N ARG A 345 -15.81 -5.69 -3.56
CA ARG A 345 -16.91 -5.53 -4.52
C ARG A 345 -17.84 -4.38 -4.14
N GLY A 346 -18.18 -4.26 -2.85
CA GLY A 346 -18.99 -3.15 -2.35
C GLY A 346 -18.33 -1.78 -2.52
N LEU A 347 -17.01 -1.69 -2.38
CA LEU A 347 -16.23 -0.47 -2.62
C LEU A 347 -16.18 -0.14 -4.11
N PHE A 348 -15.78 -1.10 -4.95
CA PHE A 348 -15.56 -0.87 -6.38
C PHE A 348 -16.85 -0.65 -7.18
N LEU A 349 -18.01 -1.06 -6.66
CA LEU A 349 -19.31 -0.74 -7.25
C LEU A 349 -20.01 0.46 -6.60
N SER A 350 -19.37 1.14 -5.64
CA SER A 350 -19.94 2.34 -5.06
C SER A 350 -19.89 3.51 -6.05
N ASP A 351 -20.90 4.38 -6.00
CA ASP A 351 -20.90 5.60 -6.82
C ASP A 351 -19.68 6.48 -6.52
N ALA A 352 -19.24 6.54 -5.26
CA ALA A 352 -18.02 7.28 -4.90
C ALA A 352 -16.76 6.76 -5.61
N PHE A 353 -16.62 5.46 -5.83
CA PHE A 353 -15.44 4.93 -6.50
C PHE A 353 -15.34 5.46 -7.95
N TRP A 354 -16.47 5.62 -8.63
CA TRP A 354 -16.52 6.07 -10.02
C TRP A 354 -16.73 7.58 -10.19
N ASP A 355 -16.93 8.32 -9.10
CA ASP A 355 -17.11 9.77 -9.11
C ASP A 355 -15.83 10.47 -9.62
N GLU A 356 -15.98 11.39 -10.57
CA GLU A 356 -14.87 12.17 -11.12
C GLU A 356 -14.06 12.88 -10.03
N ARG A 357 -14.70 13.29 -8.93
CA ARG A 357 -14.05 13.97 -7.80
C ARG A 357 -13.07 13.08 -7.04
N ASN A 358 -13.15 11.75 -7.20
CA ASN A 358 -12.23 10.80 -6.58
C ASN A 358 -11.16 10.28 -7.55
N ARG A 359 -11.19 10.71 -8.83
CA ARG A 359 -10.09 10.46 -9.78
C ARG A 359 -8.90 11.37 -9.47
N GLY A 360 -7.70 10.80 -9.46
CA GLY A 360 -6.48 11.57 -9.20
C GLY A 360 -6.42 12.19 -7.80
N MET A 361 -7.10 11.61 -6.81
CA MET A 361 -7.09 12.12 -5.43
C MET A 361 -6.09 11.41 -4.52
N LEU A 362 -5.67 10.17 -4.87
CA LEU A 362 -4.71 9.45 -4.05
C LEU A 362 -3.31 9.58 -4.62
N VAL A 363 -2.35 9.84 -3.74
CA VAL A 363 -0.93 9.80 -4.09
C VAL A 363 -0.50 8.35 -4.25
N LYS A 364 0.09 7.99 -5.40
CA LYS A 364 0.72 6.68 -5.63
C LYS A 364 1.82 6.45 -4.57
N SER A 365 1.75 5.34 -3.84
CA SER A 365 2.88 4.90 -3.00
C SER A 365 4.14 4.69 -3.86
N PRO A 366 5.35 4.71 -3.27
CA PRO A 366 6.57 4.42 -4.02
C PRO A 366 6.53 3.12 -4.83
N ALA A 367 5.99 2.03 -4.27
CA ALA A 367 5.83 0.77 -5.00
C ALA A 367 4.89 0.94 -6.20
N GLU A 368 3.72 1.56 -6.01
CA GLU A 368 2.78 1.81 -7.09
C GLU A 368 3.34 2.72 -8.19
N PHE A 369 4.10 3.75 -7.80
CA PHE A 369 4.73 4.67 -8.73
C PHE A 369 5.79 3.97 -9.58
N VAL A 370 6.71 3.24 -8.94
CA VAL A 370 7.83 2.59 -9.64
C VAL A 370 7.32 1.43 -10.49
N VAL A 371 6.58 0.46 -9.93
CA VAL A 371 6.14 -0.68 -10.76
C VAL A 371 5.04 -0.29 -11.73
N GLY A 372 4.19 0.69 -11.40
CA GLY A 372 3.20 1.24 -12.33
C GLY A 372 3.86 1.84 -13.56
N ALA A 373 4.85 2.72 -13.38
CA ALA A 373 5.59 3.30 -14.51
C ALA A 373 6.28 2.23 -15.37
N LEU A 374 6.90 1.23 -14.74
CA LEU A 374 7.57 0.14 -15.48
C LEU A 374 6.60 -0.69 -16.32
N ARG A 375 5.38 -0.94 -15.83
CA ARG A 375 4.32 -1.66 -16.56
C ARG A 375 3.70 -0.81 -17.66
N GLU A 376 3.33 0.42 -17.32
CA GLU A 376 2.66 1.36 -18.23
C GLU A 376 3.49 1.67 -19.49
N PHE A 377 4.82 1.74 -19.34
CA PHE A 377 5.76 1.99 -20.43
C PHE A 377 6.40 0.72 -21.01
N ASP A 378 5.98 -0.48 -20.59
CA ASP A 378 6.56 -1.77 -21.01
C ASP A 378 8.09 -1.78 -20.96
N ILE A 379 8.63 -1.36 -19.81
CA ILE A 379 10.07 -1.20 -19.63
C ILE A 379 10.73 -2.57 -19.54
N GLY A 380 11.65 -2.85 -20.45
CA GLY A 380 12.53 -4.02 -20.38
C GLY A 380 13.60 -3.84 -19.32
N TYR A 381 13.90 -4.90 -18.55
CA TYR A 381 14.92 -4.91 -17.51
C TYR A 381 15.59 -6.28 -17.38
N ASP A 382 16.85 -6.30 -16.93
CA ASP A 382 17.57 -7.56 -16.69
C ASP A 382 17.33 -8.13 -15.28
N ASN A 383 17.12 -7.25 -14.30
CA ASN A 383 16.82 -7.61 -12.91
C ASN A 383 16.11 -6.46 -12.19
N THR A 384 15.47 -6.78 -11.06
CA THR A 384 14.58 -5.87 -10.32
C THR A 384 15.20 -5.25 -9.06
N ALA A 385 16.46 -5.55 -8.75
CA ALA A 385 17.12 -5.02 -7.55
C ALA A 385 17.27 -3.48 -7.55
N PRO A 386 17.62 -2.82 -8.68
CA PRO A 386 17.64 -1.36 -8.74
C PRO A 386 16.29 -0.72 -8.40
N PHE A 387 15.19 -1.31 -8.87
CA PHE A 387 13.83 -0.81 -8.61
C PHE A 387 13.42 -0.98 -7.15
N ALA A 388 13.77 -2.11 -6.52
CA ALA A 388 13.61 -2.25 -5.06
C ALA A 388 14.40 -1.18 -4.28
N GLY A 389 15.61 -0.85 -4.76
CA GLY A 389 16.42 0.24 -4.24
C GLY A 389 15.74 1.60 -4.39
N GLU A 390 15.10 1.86 -5.54
CA GLU A 390 14.39 3.11 -5.83
C GLU A 390 13.15 3.26 -4.93
N ILE A 391 12.32 2.22 -4.82
CA ILE A 391 11.15 2.21 -3.93
C ILE A 391 11.57 2.54 -2.49
N ARG A 392 12.71 2.00 -2.02
CA ARG A 392 13.29 2.36 -0.73
C ARG A 392 13.72 3.82 -0.65
N THR A 393 14.40 4.35 -1.67
CA THR A 393 14.84 5.77 -1.72
C THR A 393 13.65 6.72 -1.64
N LEU A 394 12.53 6.33 -2.25
CA LEU A 394 11.27 7.08 -2.23
C LEU A 394 10.47 6.93 -0.91
N GLY A 395 10.94 6.09 0.02
CA GLY A 395 10.43 6.01 1.40
C GLY A 395 9.74 4.71 1.78
N GLU A 396 9.57 3.75 0.87
CA GLU A 396 8.86 2.49 1.12
C GLU A 396 9.82 1.29 1.08
N ASN A 397 10.66 1.17 2.09
CA ASN A 397 11.58 0.03 2.16
C ASN A 397 10.82 -1.27 2.45
N LEU A 398 10.41 -2.03 1.43
CA LEU A 398 9.63 -3.27 1.57
C LEU A 398 10.21 -4.19 2.66
N PHE A 399 9.36 -4.81 3.47
CA PHE A 399 9.73 -5.59 4.67
C PHE A 399 10.42 -4.80 5.81
N TYR A 400 10.46 -3.48 5.72
CA TYR A 400 11.08 -2.60 6.73
C TYR A 400 10.24 -1.32 6.93
N PRO A 401 9.00 -1.45 7.45
CA PRO A 401 8.15 -0.32 7.78
C PRO A 401 8.78 0.54 8.89
N PRO A 402 8.50 1.86 8.94
CA PRO A 402 9.15 2.77 9.88
C PRO A 402 8.73 2.57 11.33
N ASN A 403 7.54 2.02 11.58
CA ASN A 403 7.03 1.67 12.91
C ASN A 403 5.80 0.75 12.78
N VAL A 404 5.23 0.32 13.91
CA VAL A 404 4.08 -0.61 14.00
C VAL A 404 2.82 -0.16 13.25
N LYS A 405 2.64 1.15 12.99
CA LYS A 405 1.52 1.68 12.19
C LYS A 405 1.72 1.51 10.68
N GLY A 406 2.84 0.95 10.26
CA GLY A 406 3.19 0.78 8.85
C GLY A 406 3.70 2.07 8.22
N TRP A 407 3.52 2.19 6.91
CA TRP A 407 3.72 3.39 6.14
C TRP A 407 2.45 4.28 6.15
N PRO A 408 2.56 5.55 6.56
CA PRO A 408 1.40 6.42 6.77
C PRO A 408 0.63 6.82 5.50
N GLY A 409 1.21 6.66 4.31
CA GLY A 409 0.52 6.87 3.04
C GLY A 409 0.28 8.34 2.65
N GLY A 410 -0.46 8.56 1.57
CA GLY A 410 -0.94 9.88 1.13
C GLY A 410 0.18 10.89 0.86
N THR A 411 -0.01 12.14 1.28
CA THR A 411 0.94 13.24 1.02
C THR A 411 2.29 13.05 1.71
N THR A 412 2.43 12.12 2.66
CA THR A 412 3.72 11.82 3.29
C THR A 412 4.75 11.24 2.31
N TRP A 413 4.29 10.69 1.18
CA TRP A 413 5.15 10.26 0.08
C TRP A 413 5.80 11.40 -0.69
N ILE A 414 5.27 12.62 -0.58
CA ILE A 414 5.70 13.79 -1.35
C ILE A 414 6.36 14.80 -0.42
N ASN A 415 7.67 14.97 -0.60
CA ASN A 415 8.45 16.05 -0.03
C ASN A 415 9.50 16.53 -1.05
N SER A 416 10.25 17.59 -0.73
CA SER A 416 11.21 18.17 -1.67
C SER A 416 12.24 17.17 -2.21
N SER A 417 12.61 16.15 -1.43
CA SER A 417 13.58 15.13 -1.85
C SER A 417 12.93 14.01 -2.67
N THR A 418 11.78 13.48 -2.22
CA THR A 418 11.12 12.36 -2.92
C THR A 418 10.47 12.80 -4.22
N LEU A 419 9.98 14.04 -4.31
CA LEU A 419 9.42 14.58 -5.55
C LEU A 419 10.52 14.73 -6.63
N LEU A 420 11.70 15.21 -6.24
CA LEU A 420 12.84 15.28 -7.15
C LEU A 420 13.30 13.88 -7.60
N ALA A 421 13.41 12.94 -6.67
CA ALA A 421 13.78 11.55 -6.98
C ALA A 421 12.77 10.88 -7.93
N ARG A 422 11.47 11.09 -7.72
CA ARG A 422 10.40 10.61 -8.63
C ARG A 422 10.57 11.14 -10.04
N LYS A 423 10.87 12.44 -10.20
CA LYS A 423 11.16 13.05 -11.51
C LYS A 423 12.42 12.44 -12.15
N GLN A 424 13.49 12.31 -11.38
CA GLN A 424 14.75 11.70 -11.85
C GLN A 424 14.57 10.24 -12.29
N PHE A 425 13.74 9.47 -11.59
CA PHE A 425 13.42 8.09 -11.97
C PHE A 425 12.75 8.05 -13.35
N VAL A 426 11.74 8.88 -13.57
CA VAL A 426 11.08 8.98 -14.88
C VAL A 426 12.08 9.42 -15.96
N GLU A 427 12.84 10.50 -15.75
CA GLU A 427 13.86 10.95 -16.73
C GLU A 427 14.84 9.82 -17.10
N GLN A 428 15.21 8.98 -16.13
CA GLN A 428 16.11 7.86 -16.37
C GLN A 428 15.50 6.79 -17.30
N LEU A 429 14.19 6.53 -17.22
CA LEU A 429 13.50 5.63 -18.14
C LEU A 429 13.59 6.14 -19.59
N PHE A 430 13.52 7.46 -19.80
CA PHE A 430 13.63 8.06 -21.13
C PHE A 430 15.07 8.07 -21.65
N ARG A 431 16.08 8.34 -20.82
CA ARG A 431 17.49 8.30 -21.28
C ARG A 431 17.97 6.89 -21.66
N ALA A 432 17.34 5.85 -21.11
CA ALA A 432 17.57 4.46 -21.48
C ALA A 432 17.13 4.15 -22.94
N THR A 433 16.27 4.97 -23.54
CA THR A 433 15.88 4.87 -24.97
C THR A 433 17.04 5.29 -25.90
N GLU A 434 17.73 6.39 -25.57
CA GLU A 434 18.72 7.04 -26.44
C GLU A 434 20.00 6.22 -26.60
N THR A 435 20.37 5.47 -25.56
CA THR A 435 21.59 4.62 -25.55
C THR A 435 21.40 3.28 -26.28
N ALA A 436 20.16 2.87 -26.57
CA ALA A 436 19.84 1.68 -27.35
C ALA A 436 19.75 1.96 -28.87
N ALA A 437 19.65 3.23 -29.28
CA ALA A 437 19.75 3.61 -30.68
C ALA A 437 21.21 3.47 -31.17
N PRO A 438 21.47 2.93 -32.38
CA PRO A 438 22.83 2.78 -32.89
C PRO A 438 23.43 4.16 -33.17
N HIS A 439 24.15 4.72 -32.21
CA HIS A 439 25.00 5.87 -32.46
C HIS A 439 26.11 5.47 -33.44
N HIS A 440 26.08 6.04 -34.64
CA HIS A 440 27.25 6.14 -35.51
C HIS A 440 28.37 6.89 -34.76
N ALA A 441 29.22 6.13 -34.08
CA ALA A 441 30.36 6.68 -33.36
C ALA A 441 31.41 7.19 -34.37
N GLN A 442 31.50 8.50 -34.55
CA GLN A 442 32.76 9.13 -34.96
C GLN A 442 33.72 9.04 -33.76
N THR A 443 34.60 8.05 -33.79
CA THR A 443 35.68 7.87 -32.82
C THR A 443 36.74 8.97 -32.98
N GLY A 444 36.68 9.98 -32.11
CA GLY A 444 37.85 10.80 -31.75
C GLY A 444 38.54 10.21 -30.52
N MET A 445 39.66 9.52 -30.70
CA MET A 445 40.44 8.94 -29.60
C MET A 445 41.21 10.03 -28.83
N SER A 446 40.84 10.28 -27.57
CA SER A 446 41.70 10.97 -26.60
C SER A 446 42.57 9.97 -25.83
N GLN A 447 43.89 10.11 -25.91
CA GLN A 447 44.90 9.25 -25.29
C GLN A 447 45.24 9.67 -23.84
N ASP A 448 44.28 9.62 -22.91
CA ASP A 448 44.58 9.83 -21.48
C ASP A 448 44.16 8.60 -20.62
N PRO A 449 45.11 7.81 -20.10
CA PRO A 449 44.83 6.56 -19.39
C PRO A 449 44.10 6.75 -18.05
N LYS A 450 44.11 7.95 -17.45
CA LYS A 450 43.34 8.23 -16.21
C LYS A 450 41.88 8.58 -16.48
N GLY A 451 41.58 9.20 -17.62
CA GLY A 451 40.21 9.44 -18.08
C GLY A 451 39.51 8.14 -18.46
N ALA A 452 40.22 7.21 -19.10
CA ALA A 452 39.70 5.91 -19.50
C ALA A 452 39.19 5.08 -18.30
N ALA A 453 39.92 5.06 -17.17
CA ALA A 453 39.51 4.32 -15.97
C ALA A 453 38.31 4.94 -15.23
N MET A 454 38.16 6.27 -15.27
CA MET A 454 37.00 6.97 -14.70
C MET A 454 35.76 6.77 -15.57
N VAL A 455 35.91 6.81 -16.90
CA VAL A 455 34.86 6.47 -17.86
C VAL A 455 34.48 4.99 -17.74
N GLN A 456 35.44 4.06 -17.57
CA GLN A 456 35.13 2.65 -17.32
C GLN A 456 34.40 2.41 -16.00
N ARG A 457 34.70 3.16 -14.94
CA ARG A 457 33.95 3.10 -13.67
C ARG A 457 32.57 3.74 -13.74
N ALA A 458 32.42 4.81 -14.52
CA ALA A 458 31.13 5.42 -14.81
C ALA A 458 30.28 4.48 -15.69
N MET A 459 30.87 3.84 -16.69
CA MET A 459 30.20 2.84 -17.54
C MET A 459 29.90 1.53 -16.80
N ALA A 460 30.73 1.13 -15.83
CA ALA A 460 30.44 0.01 -14.93
C ALA A 460 29.29 0.32 -13.93
N LYS A 461 29.00 1.61 -13.69
CA LYS A 461 27.79 2.04 -12.95
C LYS A 461 26.56 2.19 -13.84
N VAL A 462 26.74 2.52 -15.12
CA VAL A 462 25.66 2.61 -16.12
C VAL A 462 25.25 1.22 -16.64
N GLY A 463 26.10 0.20 -16.51
CA GLY A 463 25.83 -1.17 -16.94
C GLY A 463 25.19 -2.11 -15.91
N GLN A 464 24.64 -1.62 -14.80
CA GLN A 464 23.96 -2.50 -13.83
C GLN A 464 22.45 -2.57 -14.10
N GLY A 465 22.11 -3.52 -14.99
CA GLY A 465 20.74 -3.90 -15.36
C GLY A 465 20.21 -3.03 -16.49
N GLY A 466 20.31 -3.51 -17.73
CA GLY A 466 19.89 -2.79 -18.93
C GLY A 466 18.39 -2.50 -18.89
N VAL A 467 18.02 -1.34 -18.35
CA VAL A 467 16.70 -0.73 -18.53
C VAL A 467 16.59 -0.34 -20.00
N ARG A 468 15.48 -0.70 -20.64
CA ARG A 468 15.23 -0.41 -22.06
C ARG A 468 13.78 0.00 -22.21
N PHE A 469 13.56 1.19 -22.75
CA PHE A 469 12.24 1.65 -23.14
C PHE A 469 12.20 1.70 -24.67
N ASP A 470 11.27 0.96 -25.28
CA ASP A 470 11.01 1.04 -26.71
C ASP A 470 9.93 2.12 -26.97
N ILE A 471 10.38 3.38 -26.88
CA ILE A 471 9.50 4.54 -27.03
C ILE A 471 8.86 4.62 -28.42
N ASP A 472 9.54 4.12 -29.46
CA ASP A 472 8.99 4.06 -30.82
C ASP A 472 7.76 3.15 -30.85
N THR A 473 7.88 1.92 -30.33
CA THR A 473 6.76 0.98 -30.25
C THR A 473 5.64 1.52 -29.36
N TRP A 474 5.99 2.14 -28.22
CA TRP A 474 4.99 2.68 -27.31
C TRP A 474 4.24 3.90 -27.91
N LEU A 475 4.92 4.79 -28.64
CA LEU A 475 4.26 5.94 -29.27
C LEU A 475 3.47 5.57 -30.53
N ALA A 476 3.86 4.50 -31.23
CA ALA A 476 3.14 4.02 -32.42
C ALA A 476 1.67 3.68 -32.11
N GLN A 477 1.37 3.29 -30.87
CA GLN A 477 0.01 3.04 -30.35
C GLN A 477 -0.91 4.26 -30.51
N PHE A 478 -0.33 5.46 -30.46
CA PHE A 478 -1.01 6.75 -30.53
C PHE A 478 -0.83 7.43 -31.90
N ASN A 479 -0.47 6.64 -32.93
CA ASN A 479 -0.22 7.11 -34.29
C ASN A 479 0.81 8.26 -34.36
N THR A 480 1.82 8.21 -33.49
CA THR A 480 2.91 9.19 -33.46
C THR A 480 4.27 8.49 -33.34
N ALA A 481 5.34 9.26 -33.45
CA ALA A 481 6.72 8.78 -33.34
C ALA A 481 7.53 9.76 -32.48
N PRO A 482 8.64 9.34 -31.84
CA PRO A 482 9.36 10.15 -30.87
C PRO A 482 9.69 11.56 -31.34
N THR A 483 10.19 11.71 -32.58
CA THR A 483 10.59 12.99 -33.17
C THR A 483 9.47 13.69 -33.96
N ALA A 484 8.30 13.08 -34.10
CA ALA A 484 7.17 13.70 -34.77
C ALA A 484 6.58 14.80 -33.87
N LYS A 485 6.12 15.90 -34.48
CA LYS A 485 5.27 16.86 -33.77
C LYS A 485 3.95 16.16 -33.43
N ALA A 486 3.60 16.10 -32.16
CA ALA A 486 2.31 15.54 -31.76
C ALA A 486 1.21 16.49 -32.25
N GLY A 487 0.26 15.97 -33.04
CA GLY A 487 -0.96 16.72 -33.31
C GLY A 487 -1.91 16.65 -32.11
N LEU A 488 -2.88 17.56 -32.03
CA LEU A 488 -3.85 17.64 -30.92
C LEU A 488 -4.48 16.28 -30.53
N SER A 489 -4.78 15.43 -31.52
CA SER A 489 -5.33 14.09 -31.25
C SER A 489 -4.35 13.18 -30.52
N ALA A 490 -3.06 13.21 -30.88
CA ALA A 490 -2.04 12.40 -30.22
C ALA A 490 -1.76 12.96 -28.82
N GLU A 491 -1.70 14.29 -28.68
CA GLU A 491 -1.53 14.96 -27.38
C GLU A 491 -2.62 14.57 -26.38
N LEU A 492 -3.89 14.64 -26.78
CA LEU A 492 -5.02 14.24 -25.94
C LEU A 492 -4.97 12.76 -25.57
N GLN A 493 -4.64 11.88 -26.52
CA GLN A 493 -4.50 10.46 -26.23
C GLN A 493 -3.35 10.16 -25.26
N LEU A 494 -2.21 10.86 -25.39
CA LEU A 494 -1.07 10.75 -24.48
C LEU A 494 -1.43 11.24 -23.08
N GLN A 495 -2.15 12.35 -22.96
CA GLN A 495 -2.65 12.85 -21.68
C GLN A 495 -3.50 11.80 -20.97
N HIS A 496 -4.50 11.26 -21.67
CA HIS A 496 -5.43 10.25 -21.13
C HIS A 496 -4.73 8.92 -20.82
N ALA A 497 -3.63 8.61 -21.53
CA ALA A 497 -2.86 7.40 -21.29
C ALA A 497 -2.12 7.42 -19.95
N VAL A 498 -1.63 8.60 -19.52
CA VAL A 498 -0.68 8.68 -18.39
C VAL A 498 -1.16 9.51 -17.20
N LEU A 499 -2.07 10.46 -17.41
CA LEU A 499 -2.58 11.32 -16.34
C LEU A 499 -3.99 10.91 -15.93
N PRO A 500 -4.28 10.86 -14.61
CA PRO A 500 -5.63 10.58 -14.13
C PRO A 500 -6.58 11.79 -14.29
N LEU A 501 -6.03 12.98 -14.56
CA LEU A 501 -6.71 14.27 -14.68
C LEU A 501 -6.01 15.11 -15.75
N ALA A 502 -6.64 16.19 -16.20
CA ALA A 502 -5.99 17.15 -17.08
C ALA A 502 -4.69 17.70 -16.44
N PRO A 503 -3.64 17.99 -17.23
CA PRO A 503 -2.40 18.56 -16.74
C PRO A 503 -2.65 19.80 -15.87
N VAL A 504 -1.90 19.94 -14.78
CA VAL A 504 -1.96 21.11 -13.91
C VAL A 504 -1.32 22.30 -14.61
N ASP A 505 -0.17 22.06 -15.25
CA ASP A 505 0.57 23.07 -15.99
C ASP A 505 0.30 22.95 -17.49
N ALA A 506 0.27 24.09 -18.19
CA ALA A 506 0.15 24.10 -19.64
C ALA A 506 1.42 23.50 -20.27
N ILE A 507 1.27 22.44 -21.06
CA ILE A 507 2.36 21.79 -21.78
C ILE A 507 2.45 22.36 -23.19
N GLU A 508 3.68 22.58 -23.68
CA GLU A 508 3.93 23.14 -25.00
C GLU A 508 3.49 22.17 -26.11
N THR A 509 2.46 22.57 -26.87
CA THR A 509 1.77 21.74 -27.89
C THR A 509 2.49 21.70 -29.26
N ASP A 510 3.67 22.29 -29.35
CA ASP A 510 4.49 22.35 -30.57
C ASP A 510 5.77 21.50 -30.47
N SER A 511 5.87 20.71 -29.38
CA SER A 511 6.98 19.84 -29.05
C SER A 511 6.92 18.49 -29.78
N THR A 512 8.04 17.75 -29.75
CA THR A 512 8.06 16.36 -30.25
C THR A 512 7.24 15.47 -29.32
N ALA A 513 6.66 14.38 -29.82
CA ALA A 513 5.84 13.49 -29.00
C ALA A 513 6.59 12.92 -27.79
N SER A 514 7.90 12.67 -27.92
CA SER A 514 8.75 12.28 -26.78
C SER A 514 8.85 13.37 -25.71
N ALA A 515 9.03 14.62 -26.11
CA ALA A 515 9.16 15.75 -25.18
C ALA A 515 7.82 16.09 -24.53
N TYR A 516 6.73 15.96 -25.28
CA TYR A 516 5.37 16.10 -24.77
C TYR A 516 5.07 15.04 -23.70
N LEU A 517 5.39 13.77 -23.99
CA LEU A 517 5.23 12.67 -23.04
C LEU A 517 6.09 12.90 -21.79
N GLU A 518 7.36 13.27 -21.94
CA GLU A 518 8.23 13.58 -20.80
C GLU A 518 7.63 14.70 -19.92
N ALA A 519 7.09 15.76 -20.54
CA ALA A 519 6.44 16.85 -19.81
C ALA A 519 5.21 16.40 -19.02
N LEU A 520 4.39 15.49 -19.56
CA LEU A 520 3.25 14.91 -18.84
C LEU A 520 3.71 14.19 -17.56
N LEU A 521 4.79 13.43 -17.63
CA LEU A 521 5.27 12.66 -16.48
C LEU A 521 5.98 13.53 -15.41
N MET A 522 6.36 14.74 -15.79
CA MET A 522 6.84 15.78 -14.87
C MET A 522 5.70 16.57 -14.20
N ASP A 523 4.47 16.45 -14.71
CA ASP A 523 3.28 17.10 -14.17
C ASP A 523 2.94 16.50 -12.78
N PRO A 524 2.51 17.34 -11.81
CA PRO A 524 2.07 16.86 -10.50
C PRO A 524 0.95 15.81 -10.56
N ALA A 525 0.06 15.86 -11.55
CA ALA A 525 -1.03 14.90 -11.72
C ALA A 525 -0.54 13.47 -11.94
N TYR A 526 0.66 13.27 -12.49
CA TYR A 526 1.22 11.93 -12.69
C TYR A 526 1.52 11.21 -11.37
N GLN A 527 1.71 11.96 -10.28
CA GLN A 527 1.92 11.39 -8.94
C GLN A 527 0.64 10.81 -8.33
N LEU A 528 -0.51 11.09 -8.95
CA LEU A 528 -1.83 10.79 -8.44
C LEU A 528 -2.43 9.61 -9.20
N LYS A 529 -3.44 9.00 -8.60
CA LYS A 529 -4.29 7.94 -9.16
C LYS A 529 -5.72 8.06 -8.66
#